data_AF-A0A9W8PFA7-F1
#
_entry.id   AF-A0A9W8PFA7-F1
#
_cell.length_a   1.000
_cell.length_b   1.000
_cell.length_c   1.000
_cell.angle_alpha   90.00
_cell.angle_beta   90.00
_cell.angle_gamma   90.00
#
_symmetry.space_group_name_H-M   'P 1'
#
loop_
_entity.id
_entity.type
_entity.pdbx_description
1 polymer ?
#
loop_
_entity_poly.entity_id
_entity_poly.type
_entity_poly.pdbx_seq_one_letter_code
_entity_poly.pdbx_strand_id
1 'polypeptide(L)'
;MNPASEKGSDHDHEHNEHAKHVEHAHGGDAADLTALGYKPELQRNRSMFTLLFQSLAIAAIPYGFGAPLINSVYGGGQLSMFLGWIIVCILDECIAISLGELAARWPTSAGPYYWSFQIASPKYRTVLSFITGWTWLVGNWTITLSVNFGFASLLAGGVSIFLPEYDWQPWKLVLIFYGLCVVTFFIVAFGNKFLPTVDTFCAAFTAITIFIVCVCLSSEAKDGRHSPSYTLVSMELSVGEE
;
A
#
# COMPACT_ATOMS: atom_id res chain seq x y z
N MET A 1 -51.08 -7.11 38.06
CA MET A 1 -49.72 -6.56 37.87
C MET A 1 -48.98 -7.45 36.89
N ASN A 2 -48.68 -6.98 35.68
CA ASN A 2 -47.42 -7.33 35.01
C ASN A 2 -47.08 -6.25 33.97
N PRO A 3 -46.10 -5.37 34.23
CA PRO A 3 -45.65 -4.35 33.31
C PRO A 3 -44.39 -4.87 32.57
N ALA A 4 -44.54 -5.35 31.33
CA ALA A 4 -43.38 -5.80 30.53
C ALA A 4 -43.63 -5.78 29.01
N SER A 5 -44.42 -4.83 28.49
CA SER A 5 -44.75 -4.75 27.05
C SER A 5 -44.37 -3.40 26.41
N GLU A 6 -43.22 -2.82 26.78
CA GLU A 6 -42.80 -1.54 26.19
C GLU A 6 -41.28 -1.38 26.08
N LYS A 7 -40.54 -2.47 25.82
CA LYS A 7 -39.08 -2.43 25.62
C LYS A 7 -38.60 -3.32 24.46
N GLY A 8 -39.40 -3.38 23.39
CA GLY A 8 -39.12 -4.24 22.24
C GLY A 8 -39.04 -3.56 20.88
N SER A 9 -39.27 -2.24 20.75
CA SER A 9 -39.39 -1.61 19.44
C SER A 9 -38.26 -0.67 19.02
N ASP A 10 -37.31 -0.33 19.90
CA ASP A 10 -36.22 0.61 19.55
C ASP A 10 -34.94 -0.09 19.07
N HIS A 11 -34.67 -1.33 19.50
CA HIS A 11 -33.43 -2.04 19.13
C HIS A 11 -33.48 -2.72 17.76
N ASP A 12 -34.68 -2.91 17.18
CA ASP A 12 -34.85 -3.53 15.86
C ASP A 12 -34.73 -2.52 14.71
N HIS A 13 -34.77 -1.22 15.01
CA HIS A 13 -34.60 -0.16 14.01
C HIS A 13 -33.11 0.14 13.72
N GLU A 14 -32.23 0.14 14.72
CA GLU A 14 -30.79 0.39 14.52
C GLU A 14 -30.07 -0.74 13.76
N HIS A 15 -30.44 -2.01 14.02
CA HIS A 15 -29.82 -3.16 13.33
C HIS A 15 -30.26 -3.26 11.86
N ASN A 16 -31.46 -2.76 11.54
CA ASN A 16 -32.01 -2.72 10.19
C ASN A 16 -31.43 -1.55 9.38
N GLU A 17 -31.09 -0.42 10.01
CA GLU A 17 -30.38 0.67 9.33
C GLU A 17 -28.92 0.31 8.99
N HIS A 18 -28.20 -0.38 9.89
CA HIS A 18 -26.85 -0.86 9.57
C HIS A 18 -26.83 -1.93 8.48
N ALA A 19 -27.82 -2.84 8.46
CA ALA A 19 -27.99 -3.81 7.38
C ALA A 19 -28.37 -3.13 6.05
N LYS A 20 -29.26 -2.13 6.08
CA LYS A 20 -29.61 -1.34 4.88
C LYS A 20 -28.45 -0.48 4.38
N HIS A 21 -27.60 0.05 5.25
CA HIS A 21 -26.41 0.81 4.83
C HIS A 21 -25.35 -0.07 4.16
N VAL A 22 -25.20 -1.32 4.61
CA VAL A 22 -24.27 -2.29 3.99
C VAL A 22 -24.85 -2.86 2.69
N GLU A 23 -26.17 -3.07 2.62
CA GLU A 23 -26.85 -3.53 1.41
C GLU A 23 -26.93 -2.43 0.33
N HIS A 24 -27.13 -1.17 0.71
CA HIS A 24 -27.09 -0.03 -0.23
C HIS A 24 -25.69 0.18 -0.85
N ALA A 25 -24.62 -0.07 -0.10
CA ALA A 25 -23.25 0.03 -0.61
C ALA A 25 -22.89 -1.10 -1.61
N HIS A 26 -23.58 -2.25 -1.56
CA HIS A 26 -23.40 -3.34 -2.53
C HIS A 26 -24.40 -3.28 -3.69
N GLY A 27 -25.61 -2.76 -3.45
CA GLY A 27 -26.63 -2.55 -4.49
C GLY A 27 -26.31 -1.42 -5.47
N GLY A 28 -25.69 -0.32 -5.00
CA GLY A 28 -25.31 0.82 -5.82
C GLY A 28 -24.34 0.46 -6.94
N ASP A 29 -23.18 -0.10 -6.61
CA ASP A 29 -22.16 -0.45 -7.61
C ASP A 29 -22.60 -1.54 -8.59
N ALA A 30 -23.41 -2.51 -8.13
CA ALA A 30 -23.96 -3.55 -8.99
C ALA A 30 -25.01 -2.98 -9.97
N ALA A 31 -25.82 -2.02 -9.51
CA ALA A 31 -26.73 -1.26 -10.35
C ALA A 31 -25.97 -0.37 -11.34
N ASP A 32 -24.87 0.26 -10.91
CA ASP A 32 -24.01 1.11 -11.76
C ASP A 32 -23.27 0.30 -12.83
N LEU A 33 -22.80 -0.91 -12.52
CA LEU A 33 -22.24 -1.84 -13.50
C LEU A 33 -23.27 -2.28 -14.53
N THR A 34 -24.50 -2.57 -14.07
CA THR A 34 -25.61 -2.93 -14.94
C THR A 34 -26.01 -1.74 -15.84
N ALA A 35 -25.97 -0.51 -15.32
CA ALA A 35 -26.19 0.73 -16.08
C ALA A 35 -25.10 0.97 -17.15
N LEU A 36 -23.88 0.50 -16.92
CA LEU A 36 -22.79 0.48 -17.90
C LEU A 36 -22.90 -0.68 -18.92
N GLY A 37 -23.92 -1.54 -18.79
CA GLY A 37 -24.13 -2.69 -19.67
C GLY A 37 -23.26 -3.91 -19.35
N TYR A 38 -22.57 -3.91 -18.19
CA TYR A 38 -21.76 -5.04 -17.74
C TYR A 38 -22.54 -5.91 -16.77
N LYS A 39 -22.60 -7.22 -17.04
CA LYS A 39 -23.07 -8.21 -16.07
C LYS A 39 -21.94 -8.43 -15.04
N PRO A 40 -22.15 -8.22 -13.74
CA PRO A 40 -21.13 -8.50 -12.73
C PRO A 40 -20.91 -10.02 -12.64
N GLU A 41 -19.82 -10.52 -13.22
CA GLU A 41 -19.45 -11.94 -13.20
C GLU A 41 -18.48 -12.29 -12.06
N LEU A 42 -17.81 -11.30 -11.48
CA LEU A 42 -16.89 -11.47 -10.36
C LEU A 42 -17.62 -11.30 -9.02
N GLN A 43 -17.57 -12.32 -8.16
CA GLN A 43 -18.07 -12.23 -6.80
C GLN A 43 -17.15 -11.33 -5.95
N ARG A 44 -17.71 -10.29 -5.33
CA ARG A 44 -16.99 -9.46 -4.37
C ARG A 44 -16.71 -10.27 -3.11
N ASN A 45 -15.43 -10.52 -2.84
CA ASN A 45 -14.97 -11.32 -1.70
C ASN A 45 -14.32 -10.49 -0.58
N ARG A 46 -14.29 -9.15 -0.70
CA ARG A 46 -13.59 -8.26 0.24
C ARG A 46 -14.54 -7.16 0.73
N SER A 47 -14.61 -6.98 2.04
CA SER A 47 -15.32 -5.86 2.68
C SER A 47 -14.51 -4.56 2.57
N MET A 48 -15.16 -3.41 2.69
CA MET A 48 -14.52 -2.08 2.68
C MET A 48 -13.43 -1.97 3.75
N PHE A 49 -13.67 -2.47 4.96
CA PHE A 49 -12.67 -2.48 6.03
C PHE A 49 -11.48 -3.37 5.68
N THR A 50 -11.72 -4.54 5.07
CA THR A 50 -10.64 -5.41 4.61
C THR A 50 -9.78 -4.73 3.54
N LEU A 51 -10.40 -3.97 2.63
CA LEU A 51 -9.68 -3.21 1.61
C LEU A 51 -8.83 -2.08 2.23
N LEU A 52 -9.34 -1.41 3.27
CA LEU A 52 -8.60 -0.38 4.00
C LEU A 52 -7.38 -0.94 4.76
N PHE A 53 -7.54 -2.06 5.47
CA PHE A 53 -6.40 -2.69 6.13
C PHE A 53 -5.40 -3.26 5.13
N GLN A 54 -5.89 -3.78 4.00
CA GLN A 54 -5.04 -4.27 2.92
C GLN A 54 -4.23 -3.13 2.28
N SER A 55 -4.80 -1.93 2.07
CA SER A 55 -4.03 -0.80 1.53
C SER A 55 -2.93 -0.34 2.49
N LEU A 56 -3.22 -0.30 3.81
CA LEU A 56 -2.22 -0.01 4.84
C LEU A 56 -1.10 -1.06 4.89
N ALA A 57 -1.44 -2.34 4.73
CA ALA A 57 -0.45 -3.42 4.67
C ALA A 57 0.47 -3.30 3.43
N ILE A 58 -0.11 -3.04 2.26
CA ILE A 58 0.63 -2.91 1.00
C ILE A 58 1.59 -1.70 1.01
N ALA A 59 1.22 -0.61 1.70
CA ALA A 59 2.07 0.58 1.81
C ALA A 59 3.42 0.30 2.48
N ALA A 60 3.54 -0.78 3.28
CA ALA A 60 4.79 -1.26 3.90
C ALA A 60 5.68 -0.12 4.45
N ILE A 61 5.06 0.80 5.21
CA ILE A 61 5.65 2.09 5.64
C ILE A 61 7.05 1.93 6.27
N PRO A 62 7.29 0.98 7.20
CA PRO A 62 8.61 0.85 7.83
C PRO A 62 9.71 0.51 6.82
N TYR A 63 9.41 -0.34 5.85
CA TYR A 63 10.35 -0.71 4.79
C TYR A 63 10.56 0.46 3.81
N GLY A 64 9.47 1.08 3.36
CA GLY A 64 9.51 2.20 2.42
C GLY A 64 10.22 3.43 2.97
N PHE A 65 10.11 3.69 4.28
CA PHE A 65 10.86 4.75 4.94
C PHE A 65 12.31 4.32 5.22
N GLY A 66 12.53 3.09 5.69
CA GLY A 66 13.86 2.59 6.07
C GLY A 66 14.86 2.47 4.92
N ALA A 67 14.42 1.96 3.77
CA ALA A 67 15.30 1.71 2.63
C ALA A 67 16.00 2.98 2.06
N PRO A 68 15.31 4.11 1.86
CA PRO A 68 15.94 5.34 1.35
C PRO A 68 16.69 6.17 2.40
N LEU A 69 16.55 5.88 3.71
CA LEU A 69 17.16 6.71 4.77
C LEU A 69 18.66 6.96 4.55
N ILE A 70 19.40 5.91 4.19
CA ILE A 70 20.84 6.01 3.88
C ILE A 70 21.08 7.03 2.76
N ASN A 71 20.34 6.93 1.66
CA ASN A 71 20.50 7.85 0.53
C ASN A 71 20.09 9.28 0.88
N SER A 72 19.06 9.46 1.71
CA SER A 72 18.63 10.78 2.18
C SER A 72 19.68 11.43 3.08
N VAL A 73 20.30 10.66 3.98
CA VAL A 73 21.37 11.15 4.86
C VAL A 73 22.58 11.59 4.02
N TYR A 74 23.02 10.80 3.04
CA TYR A 74 24.17 11.17 2.19
C TYR A 74 23.87 12.25 1.13
N GLY A 75 22.63 12.32 0.63
CA GLY A 75 22.29 13.12 -0.55
C GLY A 75 21.69 14.51 -0.27
N GLY A 76 21.18 14.77 0.94
CA GLY A 76 20.54 16.06 1.25
C GLY A 76 20.14 16.28 2.70
N GLY A 77 20.59 15.41 3.60
CA GLY A 77 20.33 15.48 5.03
C GLY A 77 18.85 15.54 5.40
N GLN A 78 18.57 16.15 6.54
CA GLN A 78 17.24 16.15 7.16
C GLN A 78 16.22 17.04 6.43
N LEU A 79 16.69 18.14 5.82
CA LEU A 79 15.86 19.09 5.06
C LEU A 79 15.24 18.44 3.82
N SER A 80 16.06 17.76 3.01
CA SER A 80 15.61 17.08 1.80
C SER A 80 14.59 15.98 2.13
N MET A 81 14.82 15.25 3.23
CA MET A 81 13.91 14.20 3.67
C MET A 81 12.54 14.76 4.08
N PHE A 82 12.50 15.86 4.84
CA PHE A 82 11.24 16.44 5.32
C PHE A 82 10.46 17.17 4.22
N LEU A 83 11.10 18.09 3.48
CA LEU A 83 10.45 18.83 2.41
C LEU A 83 10.10 17.93 1.21
N GLY A 84 10.99 16.99 0.87
CA GLY A 84 10.74 16.02 -0.19
C GLY A 84 9.52 15.16 0.13
N TRP A 85 9.39 14.70 1.37
CA TRP A 85 8.23 13.94 1.80
C TRP A 85 6.92 14.73 1.70
N ILE A 86 6.88 15.99 2.17
CA ILE A 86 5.68 16.84 2.08
C ILE A 86 5.26 17.06 0.62
N ILE A 87 6.22 17.39 -0.26
CA ILE A 87 5.94 17.63 -1.67
C ILE A 87 5.38 16.36 -2.32
N VAL A 88 5.99 15.20 -2.05
CA VAL A 88 5.52 13.91 -2.58
C VAL A 88 4.10 13.60 -2.06
N CYS A 89 3.80 13.82 -0.78
CA CYS A 89 2.46 13.64 -0.23
C CYS A 89 1.41 14.49 -0.95
N ILE A 90 1.69 15.78 -1.18
CA ILE A 90 0.73 16.66 -1.86
C ILE A 90 0.47 16.20 -3.30
N LEU A 91 1.52 15.82 -4.02
CA LEU A 91 1.39 15.33 -5.40
C LEU A 91 0.64 13.99 -5.46
N ASP A 92 0.90 13.09 -4.52
CA ASP A 92 0.23 11.79 -4.44
C ASP A 92 -1.26 11.95 -4.14
N GLU A 93 -1.64 12.86 -3.24
CA GLU A 93 -3.05 13.20 -2.96
C GLU A 93 -3.78 13.74 -4.21
N CYS A 94 -3.13 14.60 -5.01
CA CYS A 94 -3.72 15.06 -6.27
C CYS A 94 -3.99 13.89 -7.23
N ILE A 95 -3.08 12.91 -7.30
CA ILE A 95 -3.24 11.71 -8.13
C ILE A 95 -4.37 10.84 -7.56
N ALA A 96 -4.40 10.63 -6.24
CA ALA A 96 -5.41 9.83 -5.56
C ALA A 96 -6.83 10.39 -5.76
N ILE A 97 -7.01 11.71 -5.62
CA ILE A 97 -8.29 12.39 -5.86
C ILE A 97 -8.73 12.20 -7.31
N SER A 98 -7.83 12.41 -8.28
CA SER A 98 -8.15 12.23 -9.71
C SER A 98 -8.55 10.78 -10.04
N LEU A 99 -7.81 9.80 -9.51
CA LEU A 99 -8.16 8.38 -9.67
C LEU A 99 -9.47 8.03 -8.96
N GLY A 100 -9.75 8.66 -7.82
CA GLY A 100 -11.01 8.51 -7.09
C GLY A 100 -12.23 8.94 -7.91
N GLU A 101 -12.15 10.07 -8.61
CA GLU A 101 -13.22 10.52 -9.51
C GLU A 101 -13.47 9.52 -10.66
N LEU A 102 -12.39 8.97 -11.22
CA LEU A 102 -12.47 7.95 -12.28
C LEU A 102 -13.09 6.65 -11.78
N ALA A 103 -12.69 6.20 -10.58
CA ALA A 103 -13.22 4.99 -9.95
C ALA A 103 -14.70 5.13 -9.59
N ALA A 104 -15.13 6.31 -9.12
CA ALA A 104 -16.53 6.59 -8.82
C ALA A 104 -17.40 6.63 -10.07
N ARG A 105 -16.88 7.16 -11.19
CA ARG A 105 -17.63 7.25 -12.45
C ARG A 105 -17.70 5.91 -13.20
N TRP A 106 -16.66 5.10 -13.10
CA TRP A 106 -16.54 3.83 -13.80
C TRP A 106 -16.07 2.73 -12.84
N PRO A 107 -16.97 2.21 -11.98
CA PRO A 107 -16.67 1.19 -10.97
C PRO A 107 -16.52 -0.21 -11.60
N THR A 108 -15.66 -0.33 -12.61
CA THR A 108 -15.43 -1.57 -13.35
C THR A 108 -14.17 -2.28 -12.85
N SER A 109 -14.17 -3.62 -12.86
CA SER A 109 -12.99 -4.43 -12.53
C SER A 109 -11.82 -4.26 -13.52
N ALA A 110 -12.07 -3.56 -14.64
CA ALA A 110 -11.10 -3.29 -15.68
C ALA A 110 -10.14 -2.13 -15.36
N GLY A 111 -10.42 -1.32 -14.33
CA GLY A 111 -9.44 -0.38 -13.78
C GLY A 111 -8.83 0.62 -14.80
N PRO A 112 -7.52 0.93 -14.71
CA PRO A 112 -6.89 2.04 -15.45
C PRO A 112 -7.00 1.96 -16.97
N TYR A 113 -6.93 0.75 -17.55
CA TYR A 113 -7.01 0.61 -19.01
C TYR A 113 -8.42 0.92 -19.52
N TYR A 114 -9.47 0.63 -18.74
CA TYR A 114 -10.84 1.00 -19.09
C TYR A 114 -11.08 2.50 -18.95
N TRP A 115 -10.56 3.12 -17.89
CA TRP A 115 -10.65 4.58 -17.72
C TRP A 115 -9.98 5.32 -18.89
N SER A 116 -8.80 4.87 -19.30
CA SER A 116 -8.11 5.46 -20.47
C SER A 116 -8.90 5.28 -21.78
N PHE A 117 -9.59 4.14 -21.96
CA PHE A 117 -10.45 3.92 -23.14
C PHE A 117 -11.63 4.89 -23.19
N GLN A 118 -12.23 5.20 -22.03
CA GLN A 118 -13.40 6.08 -21.95
C GLN A 118 -13.07 7.56 -22.11
N ILE A 119 -11.89 8.00 -21.68
CA ILE A 119 -11.46 9.40 -21.80
C ILE A 119 -10.85 9.68 -23.18
N ALA A 120 -10.26 8.67 -23.82
CA ALA A 120 -9.57 8.83 -25.10
C ALA A 120 -10.52 9.07 -26.28
N SER A 121 -10.04 9.87 -27.25
CA SER A 121 -10.77 10.12 -28.49
C SER A 121 -11.05 8.83 -29.29
N PRO A 122 -12.15 8.77 -30.08
CA PRO A 122 -12.55 7.57 -30.82
C PRO A 122 -11.45 6.93 -31.68
N LYS A 123 -10.54 7.76 -32.20
CA LYS A 123 -9.47 7.33 -33.09
C LYS A 123 -8.34 6.59 -32.36
N TYR A 124 -8.05 6.94 -31.10
CA TYR A 124 -6.88 6.45 -30.36
C TYR A 124 -7.23 5.62 -29.12
N ARG A 125 -8.50 5.52 -28.73
CA ARG A 125 -8.92 4.85 -27.49
C ARG A 125 -8.40 3.42 -27.32
N THR A 126 -8.40 2.62 -28.39
CA THR A 126 -7.93 1.23 -28.33
C THR A 126 -6.42 1.15 -28.13
N VAL A 127 -5.65 2.01 -28.82
CA VAL A 127 -4.18 2.03 -28.73
C VAL A 127 -3.75 2.53 -27.36
N LEU A 128 -4.34 3.64 -26.89
CA LEU A 128 -4.03 4.20 -25.58
C LEU A 128 -4.39 3.22 -24.45
N SER A 129 -5.56 2.59 -24.51
CA SER A 129 -5.96 1.57 -23.54
C SER A 129 -5.02 0.37 -23.51
N PHE A 130 -4.56 -0.09 -24.69
CA PHE A 130 -3.57 -1.16 -24.77
C PHE A 130 -2.24 -0.76 -24.13
N ILE A 131 -1.73 0.44 -24.44
CA ILE A 131 -0.48 0.94 -23.83
C ILE A 131 -0.63 1.06 -22.31
N THR A 132 -1.72 1.66 -21.83
CA THR A 132 -1.99 1.79 -20.39
C THR A 132 -2.06 0.43 -19.71
N GLY A 133 -2.72 -0.56 -20.34
CA GLY A 133 -2.78 -1.93 -19.81
C GLY A 133 -1.40 -2.58 -19.69
N TRP A 134 -0.55 -2.45 -20.71
CA TRP A 134 0.82 -2.99 -20.67
C TRP A 134 1.70 -2.29 -19.65
N THR A 135 1.64 -0.96 -19.57
CA THR A 135 2.39 -0.20 -18.57
C THR A 135 1.96 -0.58 -17.16
N TRP A 136 0.66 -0.78 -16.93
CA TRP A 136 0.14 -1.27 -15.65
C TRP A 136 0.67 -2.67 -15.31
N LEU A 137 0.64 -3.60 -16.26
CA LEU A 137 1.13 -4.96 -16.07
C LEU A 137 2.64 -4.99 -15.75
N VAL A 138 3.46 -4.31 -16.56
CA VAL A 138 4.91 -4.22 -16.37
C VAL A 138 5.25 -3.52 -15.05
N GLY A 139 4.50 -2.47 -14.70
CA GLY A 139 4.63 -1.78 -13.42
C GLY A 139 4.41 -2.74 -12.24
N ASN A 140 3.32 -3.51 -12.24
CA ASN A 140 3.04 -4.48 -11.19
C ASN A 140 4.14 -5.55 -11.09
N TRP A 141 4.61 -6.10 -12.20
CA TRP A 141 5.72 -7.05 -12.19
C TRP A 141 7.00 -6.46 -11.62
N THR A 142 7.34 -5.24 -12.05
CA THR A 142 8.57 -4.56 -11.60
C THR A 142 8.51 -4.25 -10.10
N ILE A 143 7.35 -3.81 -9.61
CA ILE A 143 7.14 -3.57 -8.17
C ILE A 143 7.29 -4.87 -7.38
N THR A 144 6.66 -5.98 -7.81
CA THR A 144 6.78 -7.28 -7.13
C THR A 144 8.24 -7.77 -7.10
N LEU A 145 8.96 -7.67 -8.22
CA LEU A 145 10.37 -8.08 -8.28
C LEU A 145 11.24 -7.19 -7.39
N SER A 146 10.99 -5.88 -7.36
CA SER A 146 11.70 -4.92 -6.50
C SER A 146 11.53 -5.26 -5.02
N VAL A 147 10.31 -5.55 -4.56
CA VAL A 147 10.06 -5.92 -3.16
C VAL A 147 10.72 -7.25 -2.80
N ASN A 148 10.62 -8.26 -3.67
CA ASN A 148 11.28 -9.56 -3.45
C ASN A 148 12.81 -9.41 -3.38
N PHE A 149 13.40 -8.56 -4.22
CA PHE A 149 14.83 -8.27 -4.20
C PHE A 149 15.26 -7.52 -2.93
N GLY A 150 14.45 -6.55 -2.51
CA GLY A 150 14.62 -5.85 -1.24
C GLY A 150 14.61 -6.81 -0.04
N PHE A 151 13.65 -7.73 -0.01
CA PHE A 151 13.56 -8.74 1.04
C PHE A 151 14.74 -9.72 1.00
N ALA A 152 15.17 -10.16 -0.19
CA ALA A 152 16.39 -10.97 -0.34
C ALA A 152 17.62 -10.26 0.22
N SER A 153 17.73 -8.95 -0.01
CA SER A 153 18.83 -8.11 0.49
C SER A 153 18.81 -7.99 2.01
N LEU A 154 17.62 -7.82 2.61
CA LEU A 154 17.46 -7.82 4.07
C LEU A 154 17.83 -9.17 4.69
N LEU A 155 17.45 -10.29 4.06
CA LEU A 155 17.84 -11.62 4.51
C LEU A 155 19.36 -11.83 4.42
N ALA A 156 19.97 -11.45 3.30
CA ALA A 156 21.42 -11.53 3.14
C ALA A 156 22.16 -10.67 4.17
N GLY A 157 21.70 -9.44 4.41
CA GLY A 157 22.21 -8.57 5.46
C GLY A 157 21.99 -9.11 6.88
N GLY A 158 20.89 -9.81 7.13
CA GLY A 158 20.64 -10.48 8.41
C GLY A 158 21.62 -11.63 8.63
N VAL A 159 21.87 -12.46 7.63
CA VAL A 159 22.80 -13.59 7.73
C VAL A 159 24.25 -13.11 7.85
N SER A 160 24.63 -12.00 7.21
CA SER A 160 25.98 -11.45 7.32
C SER A 160 26.36 -11.02 8.74
N ILE A 161 25.37 -10.60 9.55
CA ILE A 161 25.58 -10.26 10.96
C ILE A 161 25.98 -11.50 11.78
N PHE A 162 25.41 -12.68 11.47
CA PHE A 162 25.69 -13.93 12.20
C PHE A 162 26.91 -14.68 11.67
N LEU A 163 27.28 -14.47 10.41
CA LEU A 163 28.41 -15.12 9.75
C LEU A 163 29.32 -14.07 9.09
N PRO A 164 30.11 -13.32 9.88
CA PRO A 164 30.94 -12.22 9.38
C PRO A 164 32.10 -12.69 8.48
N GLU A 165 32.54 -13.94 8.60
CA GLU A 165 33.61 -14.52 7.75
C GLU A 165 33.08 -15.10 6.43
N TYR A 166 31.77 -15.06 6.18
CA TYR A 166 31.20 -15.60 4.95
C TYR A 166 31.34 -14.62 3.78
N ASP A 167 32.00 -15.05 2.71
CA ASP A 167 32.17 -14.25 1.50
C ASP A 167 30.85 -14.10 0.72
N TRP A 168 30.28 -12.90 0.75
CA TRP A 168 29.02 -12.56 0.10
C TRP A 168 29.22 -12.22 -1.37
N GLN A 169 29.12 -13.24 -2.21
CA GLN A 169 29.19 -13.10 -3.67
C GLN A 169 27.82 -12.71 -4.26
N PRO A 170 27.75 -11.82 -5.27
CA PRO A 170 26.48 -11.32 -5.84
C PRO A 170 25.53 -12.41 -6.35
N TRP A 171 26.07 -13.51 -6.88
CA TRP A 171 25.25 -14.62 -7.37
C TRP A 171 24.43 -15.30 -6.26
N LYS A 172 24.91 -15.29 -5.01
CA LYS A 172 24.19 -15.88 -3.86
C LYS A 172 22.93 -15.09 -3.54
N LEU A 173 22.99 -13.76 -3.64
CA LEU A 173 21.83 -12.88 -3.47
C LEU A 173 20.77 -13.17 -4.53
N VAL A 174 21.19 -13.37 -5.78
CA VAL A 174 20.30 -13.71 -6.89
C VAL A 174 19.60 -15.05 -6.66
N LEU A 175 20.29 -16.05 -6.11
CA LEU A 175 19.67 -17.34 -5.76
C LEU A 175 18.63 -17.22 -4.65
N ILE A 176 18.91 -16.44 -3.60
CA ILE A 176 17.93 -16.15 -2.52
C ILE A 176 16.71 -15.46 -3.12
N PHE A 177 16.92 -14.49 -4.00
CA PHE A 177 15.86 -13.78 -4.72
C PHE A 177 15.00 -14.72 -5.57
N TYR A 178 15.61 -15.61 -6.38
CA TYR A 178 14.84 -16.58 -7.17
C TYR A 178 14.07 -17.56 -6.28
N GLY A 179 14.68 -18.03 -5.19
CA GLY A 179 13.99 -18.87 -4.21
C GLY A 179 12.76 -18.18 -3.62
N LEU A 180 12.88 -16.91 -3.22
CA LEU A 180 11.76 -16.11 -2.74
C LEU A 180 10.67 -15.93 -3.78
N CYS A 181 11.01 -15.62 -5.04
CA CYS A 181 10.03 -15.51 -6.12
C CYS A 181 9.21 -16.79 -6.29
N VAL A 182 9.87 -17.96 -6.25
CA VAL A 182 9.19 -19.26 -6.35
C VAL A 182 8.28 -19.49 -5.15
N VAL A 183 8.75 -19.24 -3.93
CA VAL A 183 7.95 -19.40 -2.71
C VAL A 183 6.72 -18.48 -2.73
N THR A 184 6.89 -17.20 -3.05
CA THR A 184 5.79 -16.24 -3.15
C THR A 184 4.80 -16.64 -4.24
N PHE A 185 5.27 -17.16 -5.38
CA PHE A 185 4.39 -17.71 -6.42
C PHE A 185 3.50 -18.85 -5.90
N PHE A 186 4.08 -19.81 -5.18
CA PHE A 186 3.30 -20.90 -4.58
C PHE A 186 2.28 -20.39 -3.55
N ILE A 187 2.65 -19.43 -2.71
CA ILE A 187 1.74 -18.85 -1.72
C ILE A 187 0.55 -18.18 -2.41
N VAL A 188 0.78 -17.40 -3.47
CA VAL A 188 -0.30 -16.71 -4.18
C VAL A 188 -1.15 -17.67 -5.01
N ALA A 189 -0.52 -18.66 -5.66
CA ALA A 189 -1.22 -19.62 -6.52
C ALA A 189 -2.15 -20.55 -5.73
N PHE A 190 -1.76 -20.99 -4.53
CA PHE A 190 -2.52 -21.97 -3.74
C PHE A 190 -3.19 -21.36 -2.49
N GLY A 191 -2.72 -20.21 -2.02
CA GLY A 191 -3.12 -19.60 -0.75
C GLY A 191 -4.15 -18.48 -0.84
N ASN A 192 -4.83 -18.28 -1.98
CA ASN A 192 -5.73 -17.14 -2.20
C ASN A 192 -6.81 -16.97 -1.10
N LYS A 193 -7.29 -18.08 -0.52
CA LYS A 193 -8.28 -18.05 0.59
C LYS A 193 -7.71 -17.49 1.89
N PHE A 194 -6.41 -17.64 2.14
CA PHE A 194 -5.73 -17.20 3.37
C PHE A 194 -5.15 -15.78 3.27
N LEU A 195 -4.98 -15.25 2.05
CA LEU A 195 -4.47 -13.90 1.81
C LEU A 195 -5.19 -12.82 2.65
N PRO A 196 -6.53 -12.78 2.78
CA PRO A 196 -7.18 -11.75 3.57
C PRO A 196 -6.78 -11.74 5.05
N THR A 197 -6.55 -12.92 5.62
CA THR A 197 -6.11 -13.06 7.01
C THR A 197 -4.66 -12.62 7.16
N VAL A 198 -3.80 -12.98 6.19
CA VAL A 198 -2.39 -12.55 6.17
C VAL A 198 -2.29 -11.04 6.02
N ASP A 199 -3.08 -10.42 5.14
CA ASP A 199 -3.14 -8.97 4.94
C ASP A 199 -3.49 -8.26 6.26
N THR A 200 -4.50 -8.77 6.97
CA THR A 200 -4.96 -8.20 8.25
C THR A 200 -3.89 -8.32 9.34
N PHE A 201 -3.22 -9.48 9.42
CA PHE A 201 -2.11 -9.67 10.36
C PHE A 201 -0.92 -8.76 10.03
N CYS A 202 -0.58 -8.61 8.75
CA CYS A 202 0.48 -7.73 8.29
C CYS A 202 0.18 -6.25 8.62
N ALA A 203 -1.07 -5.82 8.43
CA ALA A 203 -1.51 -4.47 8.82
C ALA A 203 -1.33 -4.23 10.33
N ALA A 204 -1.74 -5.19 11.16
CA ALA A 204 -1.57 -5.11 12.62
C ALA A 204 -0.08 -5.06 13.02
N PHE A 205 0.74 -5.91 12.42
CA PHE A 205 2.19 -5.94 12.66
C PHE A 205 2.87 -4.63 12.23
N THR A 206 2.45 -4.06 11.10
CA THR A 206 2.93 -2.78 10.60
C THR A 206 2.58 -1.65 11.57
N ALA A 207 1.35 -1.61 12.07
CA ALA A 207 0.93 -0.61 13.06
C ALA A 207 1.74 -0.70 14.37
N ILE A 208 1.98 -1.93 14.86
CA ILE A 208 2.82 -2.16 16.04
C ILE A 208 4.26 -1.71 15.78
N THR A 209 4.80 -2.04 14.60
CA THR A 209 6.17 -1.65 14.22
C THR A 209 6.33 -0.13 14.18
N ILE A 210 5.37 0.58 13.59
CA ILE A 210 5.36 2.05 13.57
C ILE A 210 5.35 2.60 15.00
N PHE A 211 4.49 2.08 15.87
CA PHE A 211 4.42 2.51 17.26
C PHE A 211 5.76 2.30 17.99
N ILE A 212 6.37 1.11 17.86
CA ILE A 212 7.67 0.79 18.46
C ILE A 212 8.75 1.73 17.95
N VAL A 213 8.84 1.94 16.63
CA VAL A 213 9.83 2.85 16.02
C VAL A 213 9.66 4.27 16.56
N CYS A 214 8.42 4.77 16.67
CA CYS A 214 8.17 6.08 17.27
C CYS A 214 8.64 6.17 18.73
N VAL A 215 8.39 5.16 19.56
CA VAL A 215 8.85 5.12 20.96
C VAL A 215 10.37 5.05 21.05
N CYS A 216 11.00 4.16 20.28
CA CYS A 216 12.46 4.00 20.26
C CYS A 216 13.18 5.28 19.80
N LEU A 217 12.71 5.91 18.72
CA LEU A 217 13.24 7.19 18.25
C LEU A 217 13.04 8.30 19.29
N SER A 218 11.91 8.28 20.03
CA SER A 218 11.67 9.24 21.10
C SER A 218 12.58 9.02 22.32
N SER A 219 12.92 7.77 22.64
CA SER A 219 13.76 7.43 23.79
C SER A 219 15.26 7.60 23.56
N GLU A 220 15.73 7.42 22.31
CA GLU A 220 17.14 7.60 21.93
C GLU A 220 17.49 9.07 21.62
N ALA A 221 16.53 9.99 21.68
CA ALA A 221 16.76 11.43 21.60
C ALA A 221 17.40 12.02 22.88
N LYS A 222 18.46 11.37 23.38
CA LYS A 222 19.19 11.76 24.60
C LYS A 222 20.11 12.96 24.39
N ASP A 223 20.55 13.22 23.16
CA ASP A 223 21.44 14.36 22.82
C ASP A 223 20.71 15.69 22.59
N GLY A 224 19.41 15.76 22.87
CA GLY A 224 18.57 16.95 22.70
C GLY A 224 17.87 17.00 21.35
N ARG A 225 16.72 17.68 21.30
CA ARG A 225 15.93 17.84 20.07
C ARG A 225 16.47 19.03 19.29
N HIS A 226 16.84 18.81 18.03
CA HIS A 226 17.11 19.91 17.12
C HIS A 226 15.87 20.80 16.99
N SER A 227 16.09 22.11 17.01
CA SER A 227 15.02 23.11 16.81
C SER A 227 14.35 22.87 15.44
N PRO A 228 13.03 23.08 15.28
CA PRO A 228 12.37 23.00 13.98
C PRO A 228 13.03 23.87 12.90
N SER A 229 13.67 24.98 13.29
CA SER A 229 14.43 25.84 12.40
C SER A 229 15.68 25.17 11.82
N TYR A 230 16.29 24.23 12.54
CA TYR A 230 17.43 23.46 12.04
C TYR A 230 16.95 22.55 10.91
N THR A 231 15.91 21.74 11.11
CA THR A 231 15.34 20.86 10.06
C THR A 231 14.89 21.60 8.80
N LEU A 232 14.50 22.88 8.91
CA LEU A 232 13.98 23.67 7.78
C LEU A 232 15.06 24.55 7.10
N VAL A 233 16.23 24.75 7.70
CA VAL A 233 17.24 25.71 7.19
C VAL A 233 18.63 25.09 7.02
N SER A 234 19.02 24.07 7.80
CA SER A 234 20.35 23.45 7.65
C SER A 234 20.37 22.40 6.54
N MET A 235 21.17 22.65 5.51
CA MET A 235 21.62 21.63 4.56
C MET A 235 22.97 21.10 5.04
N GLU A 236 22.98 19.91 5.62
CA GLU A 236 24.22 19.17 5.84
C GLU A 236 24.57 18.43 4.54
N LEU A 237 25.46 19.03 3.76
CA LEU A 237 26.11 18.34 2.66
C LEU A 237 27.32 17.61 3.25
N SER A 238 27.26 16.28 3.39
CA SER A 238 28.44 15.45 3.61
C SER A 238 29.27 15.34 2.32
N VAL A 239 29.71 16.48 1.78
CA VAL A 239 30.86 16.51 0.87
C VAL A 239 32.07 16.28 1.76
N GLY A 240 32.69 15.12 1.62
CA GLY A 240 33.88 14.75 2.38
C GLY A 240 34.94 15.84 2.28
N GLU A 241 35.35 16.35 3.44
CA GLU A 241 36.72 16.81 3.58
C GLU A 241 37.58 15.54 3.64
N GLU A 242 38.35 15.32 2.57
CA GLU A 242 39.60 14.53 2.64
C GLU A 242 40.60 15.23 3.57
#